data_AF-A0A6M2CJH2-F1
#
_entry.id   AF-A0A6M2CJH2-F1
#
_cell.length_a   1.000
_cell.length_b   1.000
_cell.length_c   1.000
_cell.angle_alpha   90.00
_cell.angle_beta   90.00
_cell.angle_gamma   90.00
#
_symmetry.space_group_name_H-M   'P 1'
#
loop_
_entity.id
_entity.type
_entity.pdbx_description
1 polymer ?
#
loop_
_entity_poly.entity_id
_entity_poly.type
_entity_poly.pdbx_seq_one_letter_code
_entity_poly.pdbx_strand_id
1 'polypeptide(L)'
;PISRAFRCCHSKNMPGLGMFQSQGLPTRHLLTCPSGARRISVTGCNVENASYGLTICAERTALVKAVSEGHKNFKAMAIASNMNDLTMPCGACRQFIIEFGKDIVIYAAAADGRVLTKRADELLPLSFGASDLPSK
;
A
#
# COMPACT_ATOMS: atom_id res chain seq x y z
N PRO A 1 10.03 13.05 -19.28
CA PRO A 1 9.69 13.25 -17.84
C PRO A 1 8.51 12.39 -17.36
N ILE A 2 7.35 12.44 -18.03
CA ILE A 2 6.13 11.70 -17.64
C ILE A 2 6.20 10.19 -17.95
N SER A 3 6.98 9.78 -18.95
CA SER A 3 7.08 8.38 -19.40
C SER A 3 7.73 7.39 -18.41
N ARG A 4 8.39 7.88 -17.35
CA ARG A 4 8.93 7.03 -16.27
C ARG A 4 7.93 6.78 -15.13
N ALA A 5 6.87 7.58 -15.02
CA ALA A 5 5.90 7.52 -13.93
C ALA A 5 4.80 6.44 -14.10
N PHE A 6 4.69 5.81 -15.28
CA PHE A 6 3.57 4.93 -15.63
C PHE A 6 4.02 3.52 -16.04
N ARG A 7 4.75 2.80 -15.17
CA ARG A 7 4.90 1.35 -15.35
C ARG A 7 4.27 0.62 -14.16
N CYS A 8 3.00 0.28 -14.34
CA CYS A 8 2.28 -0.62 -13.46
C CYS A 8 2.45 -2.05 -13.99
N CYS A 9 3.13 -2.93 -13.25
CA CYS A 9 3.24 -4.34 -13.62
C CYS A 9 1.89 -5.05 -13.45
N HIS A 10 1.45 -5.77 -14.49
CA HIS A 10 0.34 -6.72 -14.36
C HIS A 10 0.75 -7.91 -13.48
N SER A 11 -0.05 -8.23 -12.46
CA SER A 11 0.15 -9.36 -11.56
C SER A 11 -0.06 -10.69 -12.29
N LYS A 12 0.94 -11.59 -12.30
CA LYS A 12 0.72 -13.01 -12.62
C LYS A 12 0.51 -13.79 -11.32
N ASN A 13 -0.57 -14.57 -11.24
CA ASN A 13 -0.91 -15.42 -10.08
C ASN A 13 0.12 -16.54 -9.86
N MET A 14 0.47 -16.82 -8.60
CA MET A 14 1.08 -18.10 -8.17
C MET A 14 0.42 -18.60 -6.86
N PRO A 15 0.21 -19.92 -6.71
CA PRO A 15 -0.49 -20.51 -5.56
C PRO A 15 0.46 -20.78 -4.38
N GLY A 16 -0.06 -20.70 -3.15
CA GLY A 16 0.62 -21.23 -1.96
C GLY A 16 0.89 -20.21 -0.86
N LEU A 17 1.42 -19.03 -1.20
CA LEU A 17 1.55 -17.90 -0.25
C LEU A 17 1.60 -16.53 -0.95
N GLY A 18 1.20 -16.45 -2.23
CA GLY A 18 0.95 -15.21 -2.98
C GLY A 18 2.02 -14.11 -2.89
N MET A 19 3.31 -14.44 -2.76
CA MET A 19 4.39 -13.45 -2.90
C MET A 19 4.67 -13.22 -4.39
N PHE A 20 4.39 -11.99 -4.84
CA PHE A 20 4.45 -11.57 -6.23
C PHE A 20 5.84 -11.02 -6.59
N GLN A 21 6.55 -11.66 -7.52
CA GLN A 21 7.75 -11.10 -8.13
C GLN A 21 7.36 -9.96 -9.10
N SER A 22 7.81 -8.73 -8.83
CA SER A 22 7.67 -7.60 -9.77
C SER A 22 8.85 -7.57 -10.74
N GLN A 23 8.60 -7.84 -12.02
CA GLN A 23 9.57 -7.63 -13.09
C GLN A 23 9.66 -6.12 -13.42
N GLY A 24 10.47 -5.38 -12.66
CA GLY A 24 11.13 -4.20 -13.20
C GLY A 24 10.78 -2.82 -12.63
N LEU A 25 9.77 -2.63 -11.75
CA LEU A 25 9.52 -1.35 -11.04
C LEU A 25 8.74 -1.58 -9.71
N PRO A 26 8.79 -0.66 -8.72
CA PRO A 26 8.21 -0.86 -7.39
C PRO A 26 6.69 -1.02 -7.46
N THR A 27 6.22 -2.25 -7.33
CA THR A 27 4.78 -2.58 -7.39
C THR A 27 4.28 -2.83 -5.97
N ARG A 28 3.15 -2.22 -5.58
CA ARG A 28 2.53 -2.43 -4.27
C ARG A 28 1.14 -3.03 -4.41
N HIS A 29 0.82 -3.95 -3.51
CA HIS A 29 -0.40 -4.76 -3.54
C HIS A 29 -1.18 -4.54 -2.25
N LEU A 30 -2.42 -4.09 -2.36
CA LEU A 30 -3.36 -4.00 -1.24
C LEU A 30 -4.29 -5.21 -1.29
N LEU A 31 -4.35 -5.99 -0.20
CA LEU A 31 -5.28 -7.09 -0.04
C LEU A 31 -6.47 -6.63 0.78
N THR A 32 -7.64 -6.57 0.14
CA THR A 32 -8.91 -6.29 0.81
C THR A 32 -9.62 -7.62 1.09
N CYS A 33 -10.23 -7.73 2.26
CA CYS A 33 -11.08 -8.88 2.58
C CYS A 33 -12.35 -8.35 3.24
N PRO A 34 -13.41 -8.10 2.47
CA PRO A 34 -14.72 -7.90 3.06
C PRO A 34 -15.17 -9.23 3.69
N SER A 35 -15.67 -9.17 4.92
CA SER A 35 -16.19 -10.32 5.65
C SER A 35 -17.27 -11.03 4.82
N GLY A 36 -16.96 -12.23 4.31
CA GLY A 36 -17.93 -13.14 3.68
C GLY A 36 -18.00 -13.14 2.15
N ALA A 37 -17.25 -12.30 1.42
CA ALA A 37 -17.26 -12.29 -0.06
C ALA A 37 -15.84 -12.27 -0.65
N ARG A 38 -15.72 -12.81 -1.88
CA ARG A 38 -14.50 -13.00 -2.70
C ARG A 38 -13.36 -12.03 -2.34
N ARG A 39 -12.15 -12.58 -2.08
CA ARG A 39 -10.92 -11.79 -1.83
C ARG A 39 -10.66 -10.87 -3.02
N ILE A 40 -10.52 -9.57 -2.78
CA ILE A 40 -10.25 -8.56 -3.81
C ILE A 40 -8.84 -8.00 -3.57
N SER A 41 -8.05 -7.93 -4.64
CA SER A 41 -6.70 -7.36 -4.60
C SER A 41 -6.66 -6.11 -5.47
N VAL A 42 -6.23 -5.00 -4.89
CA VAL A 42 -6.09 -3.72 -5.60
C VAL A 42 -4.60 -3.36 -5.64
N THR A 43 -4.09 -3.06 -6.82
CA THR A 43 -2.69 -2.67 -7.00
C THR A 43 -2.55 -1.17 -7.20
N GLY A 44 -1.38 -0.64 -6.82
CA GLY A 44 -1.02 0.75 -7.01
C GLY A 44 0.47 0.92 -7.30
N CYS A 45 0.81 1.99 -8.00
CA CYS A 45 2.18 2.45 -8.23
C CYS A 45 2.31 3.92 -7.84
N ASN A 46 3.54 4.40 -7.64
CA ASN A 46 3.77 5.82 -7.47
C ASN A 46 3.47 6.55 -8.79
N VAL A 47 2.90 7.74 -8.69
CA VAL A 47 2.69 8.63 -9.83
C VAL A 47 3.33 9.97 -9.49
N GLU A 48 4.39 10.29 -10.22
CA GLU A 48 5.17 11.50 -10.04
C GLU A 48 4.59 12.66 -10.84
N ASN A 49 4.89 13.87 -10.42
CA ASN A 49 4.51 15.09 -11.11
C ASN A 49 5.68 16.08 -11.15
N ALA A 50 5.70 16.96 -12.14
CA ALA A 50 6.71 18.03 -12.22
C ALA A 50 6.66 18.97 -11.00
N SER A 51 5.46 19.22 -10.46
CA SER A 51 5.30 19.80 -9.13
C SER A 51 5.36 18.68 -8.09
N TYR A 52 6.55 18.46 -7.50
CA TYR A 52 6.81 17.26 -6.68
C TYR A 52 5.84 17.06 -5.50
N GLY A 53 5.26 18.14 -4.95
CA GLY A 53 4.24 18.05 -3.90
C GLY A 53 2.96 17.33 -4.32
N LEU A 54 2.69 17.20 -5.63
CA LEU A 54 1.54 16.47 -6.18
C LEU A 54 1.80 14.96 -6.35
N THR A 55 3.00 14.49 -6.01
CA THR A 55 3.36 13.07 -6.14
C THR A 55 2.53 12.21 -5.18
N ILE A 56 1.93 11.16 -5.72
CA ILE A 56 1.20 10.16 -4.93
C ILE A 56 2.00 8.85 -4.88
N CYS A 57 2.12 8.29 -3.67
CA CYS A 57 2.80 7.03 -3.45
C CYS A 57 1.88 5.85 -3.80
N ALA A 58 2.48 4.71 -4.12
CA ALA A 58 1.76 3.50 -4.52
C ALA A 58 0.72 3.01 -3.50
N GLU A 59 0.99 3.14 -2.19
CA GLU A 59 0.07 2.80 -1.10
C GLU A 59 -1.21 3.63 -1.17
N ARG A 60 -1.05 4.96 -1.33
CA ARG A 60 -2.17 5.89 -1.44
C ARG A 60 -2.93 5.66 -2.73
N THR A 61 -2.26 5.40 -3.84
CA THR A 61 -2.90 5.03 -5.11
C THR A 61 -3.79 3.78 -4.95
N ALA A 62 -3.28 2.72 -4.31
CA ALA A 62 -4.04 1.49 -4.09
C ALA A 62 -5.25 1.70 -3.17
N LEU A 63 -5.08 2.46 -2.08
CA LEU A 63 -6.16 2.75 -1.15
C LEU A 63 -7.24 3.64 -1.79
N VAL A 64 -6.84 4.73 -2.48
CA VAL A 64 -7.80 5.62 -3.18
C VAL A 64 -8.62 4.83 -4.20
N LYS A 65 -7.97 3.96 -4.98
CA LYS A 65 -8.67 3.08 -5.93
C LYS A 65 -9.67 2.18 -5.21
N ALA A 66 -9.22 1.45 -4.18
CA ALA A 66 -10.09 0.52 -3.45
C ALA A 66 -11.31 1.23 -2.82
N VAL A 67 -11.08 2.40 -2.22
CA VAL A 67 -12.14 3.22 -1.61
C VAL A 67 -13.12 3.75 -2.65
N SER A 68 -12.62 4.18 -3.81
CA SER A 68 -13.49 4.62 -4.92
C SER A 68 -14.39 3.52 -5.47
N GLU A 69 -13.96 2.26 -5.34
CA GLU A 69 -14.71 1.06 -5.70
C GLU A 69 -15.61 0.54 -4.56
N GLY A 70 -15.71 1.28 -3.44
CA GLY A 70 -16.57 0.96 -2.29
C GLY A 70 -15.93 0.09 -1.21
N HIS A 71 -14.64 -0.22 -1.30
CA HIS A 71 -13.94 -1.03 -0.31
C HIS A 71 -13.28 -0.17 0.76
N LYS A 72 -13.65 -0.35 2.03
CA LYS A 72 -13.08 0.39 3.17
C LYS A 72 -12.49 -0.49 4.27
N ASN A 73 -12.68 -1.81 4.19
CA ASN A 73 -12.17 -2.77 5.17
C ASN A 73 -10.96 -3.50 4.59
N PHE A 74 -9.77 -3.18 5.12
CA PHE A 74 -8.50 -3.73 4.65
C PHE A 74 -7.90 -4.65 5.70
N LYS A 75 -7.27 -5.74 5.26
CA LYS A 75 -6.58 -6.68 6.16
C LYS A 75 -5.08 -6.56 6.09
N ALA A 76 -4.55 -6.36 4.88
CA ALA A 76 -3.13 -6.25 4.69
C ALA A 76 -2.76 -5.42 3.46
N MET A 77 -1.56 -4.86 3.50
CA MET A 77 -0.90 -4.23 2.37
C MET A 77 0.52 -4.78 2.23
N ALA A 78 0.87 -5.21 1.03
CA ALA A 78 2.22 -5.58 0.65
C ALA A 78 2.87 -4.45 -0.17
N ILE A 79 4.09 -4.14 0.20
CA ILE A 79 4.90 -3.07 -0.33
C ILE A 79 6.18 -3.69 -0.86
N ALA A 80 6.45 -3.54 -2.15
CA ALA A 80 7.70 -4.01 -2.74
C ALA A 80 8.36 -2.92 -3.58
N SER A 81 9.68 -3.01 -3.69
CA SER A 81 10.49 -2.25 -4.62
C SER A 81 11.65 -3.09 -5.16
N ASN A 82 12.36 -2.54 -6.15
CA ASN A 82 13.60 -3.12 -6.66
C ASN A 82 14.82 -2.69 -5.82
N MET A 83 14.62 -2.06 -4.67
CA MET A 83 15.70 -1.68 -3.76
C MET A 83 16.11 -2.89 -2.93
N ASN A 84 17.42 -3.02 -2.68
CA ASN A 84 17.94 -4.06 -1.79
C ASN A 84 17.53 -3.85 -0.33
N ASP A 85 17.09 -2.64 0.04
CA ASP A 85 16.58 -2.35 1.37
C ASP A 85 15.06 -2.51 1.48
N LEU A 86 14.61 -2.77 2.70
CA LEU A 86 13.20 -2.82 3.04
C LEU A 86 12.52 -1.49 2.71
N THR A 87 11.49 -1.57 1.88
CA THR A 87 10.79 -0.37 1.44
C THR A 87 9.64 -0.05 2.38
N MET A 88 9.89 0.84 3.34
CA MET A 88 8.88 1.24 4.31
C MET A 88 7.94 2.32 3.75
N PRO A 89 6.66 2.38 4.19
CA PRO A 89 5.76 3.47 3.82
C PRO A 89 6.24 4.79 4.43
N CYS A 90 6.12 5.87 3.66
CA CYS A 90 6.42 7.23 4.15
C CYS A 90 5.36 7.70 5.15
N GLY A 91 5.66 8.77 5.90
CA GLY A 91 4.76 9.27 6.96
C GLY A 91 3.33 9.56 6.47
N ALA A 92 3.18 10.18 5.30
CA ALA A 92 1.87 10.45 4.70
C ALA A 92 1.08 9.16 4.39
N CYS A 93 1.76 8.12 3.90
CA CYS A 93 1.13 6.82 3.65
C CYS A 93 0.73 6.13 4.95
N ARG A 94 1.56 6.19 6.00
CA ARG A 94 1.24 5.61 7.32
C ARG A 94 -0.03 6.24 7.90
N GLN A 95 -0.13 7.57 7.86
CA GLN A 95 -1.31 8.28 8.31
C GLN A 95 -2.54 7.90 7.49
N PHE A 96 -2.41 7.84 6.16
CA PHE A 96 -3.50 7.46 5.27
C PHE A 96 -3.97 6.01 5.49
N ILE A 97 -3.05 5.09 5.79
CA ILE A 97 -3.38 3.69 6.10
C ILE A 97 -4.17 3.61 7.42
N ILE A 98 -3.70 4.28 8.47
CA ILE A 98 -4.32 4.21 9.81
C ILE A 98 -5.77 4.69 9.81
N GLU A 99 -6.13 5.63 8.93
CA GLU A 99 -7.52 6.09 8.75
C GLU A 99 -8.51 4.92 8.48
N PHE A 100 -8.02 3.83 7.88
CA PHE A 100 -8.84 2.67 7.55
C PHE A 100 -8.65 1.47 8.50
N GLY A 101 -7.74 1.56 9.47
CA GLY A 101 -7.52 0.49 10.44
C GLY A 101 -6.12 0.51 11.04
N LYS A 102 -6.06 0.47 12.36
CA LYS A 102 -4.81 0.35 13.13
C LYS A 102 -4.21 -1.06 13.07
N ASP A 103 -5.04 -2.07 12.82
CA ASP A 103 -4.68 -3.49 12.75
C ASP A 103 -4.27 -3.98 11.35
N ILE A 104 -4.29 -3.10 10.34
CA ILE A 104 -3.85 -3.45 8.98
C ILE A 104 -2.40 -3.93 9.01
N VAL A 105 -2.16 -5.12 8.47
CA VAL A 105 -0.82 -5.73 8.42
C VAL A 105 -0.06 -5.23 7.19
N ILE A 106 1.13 -4.69 7.41
CA ILE A 106 2.03 -4.19 6.37
C ILE A 106 3.17 -5.18 6.17
N TYR A 107 3.31 -5.68 4.95
CA TYR A 107 4.44 -6.49 4.50
C TYR A 107 5.36 -5.62 3.65
N ALA A 108 6.50 -5.20 4.20
CA ALA A 108 7.54 -4.49 3.44
C ALA A 108 8.55 -5.49 2.91
N ALA A 109 8.71 -5.58 1.60
CA ALA A 109 9.63 -6.48 0.92
C ALA A 109 10.81 -5.71 0.33
N ALA A 110 12.00 -6.32 0.41
CA ALA A 110 13.20 -5.93 -0.31
C ALA A 110 13.37 -6.79 -1.57
N ALA A 111 14.19 -6.33 -2.52
CA ALA A 111 14.45 -7.04 -3.78
C ALA A 111 15.12 -8.41 -3.59
N ASP A 112 15.86 -8.59 -2.49
CA ASP A 112 16.52 -9.85 -2.12
C ASP A 112 15.56 -10.88 -1.48
N GLY A 113 14.27 -10.55 -1.37
CA GLY A 113 13.24 -11.42 -0.82
C GLY A 113 13.06 -11.31 0.70
N ARG A 114 13.85 -10.50 1.41
CA ARG A 114 13.58 -10.20 2.82
C ARG A 114 12.23 -9.49 2.96
N VAL A 115 11.47 -9.90 3.97
CA VAL A 115 10.17 -9.29 4.31
C VAL A 115 10.16 -8.90 5.77
N LEU A 116 9.73 -7.68 6.05
CA LEU A 116 9.41 -7.20 7.38
C LEU A 116 7.89 -7.05 7.50
N THR A 117 7.32 -7.61 8.55
CA THR A 117 5.90 -7.51 8.86
C THR A 117 5.68 -6.60 10.05
N LYS A 118 4.78 -5.63 9.92
CA LYS A 118 4.39 -4.68 10.97
C LYS A 118 2.90 -4.37 10.91
N ARG A 119 2.25 -4.09 12.04
CA ARG A 119 0.91 -3.48 12.04
C ARG A 119 1.01 -1.97 11.78
N ALA A 120 -0.07 -1.38 11.27
CA ALA A 120 -0.10 0.04 10.95
C ALA A 120 0.19 0.94 12.17
N ASP A 121 -0.35 0.58 13.34
CA ASP A 121 -0.10 1.31 14.60
C ASP A 121 1.34 1.17 15.14
N GLU A 122 2.04 0.07 14.85
CA GLU A 122 3.47 -0.06 15.15
C GLU A 122 4.31 0.90 14.30
N LEU A 123 3.84 1.24 13.09
CA LEU A 123 4.54 2.15 12.19
C LEU A 123 4.27 3.63 12.50
N LEU A 124 3.15 3.94 13.15
CA LEU A 124 2.78 5.28 13.54
C LEU A 124 2.10 5.24 14.92
N PRO A 125 2.89 5.08 16.00
CA PRO A 125 2.36 5.04 17.36
C PRO A 125 1.75 6.40 17.73
N LEU A 126 0.72 6.38 18.58
CA LEU A 126 0.01 7.59 19.02
C LEU A 126 -0.50 8.45 17.85
N SER A 127 -0.92 7.79 16.77
CA SER A 127 -1.41 8.44 15.54
C SER A 127 -2.59 9.37 15.82
N PHE A 128 -2.57 10.54 15.21
CA PHE A 128 -3.74 11.40 15.06
C PHE A 128 -4.83 10.69 14.23
N GLY A 129 -6.10 10.87 14.55
CA GLY A 129 -7.21 10.29 13.79
C GLY A 129 -8.55 10.95 14.07
N ALA A 130 -9.62 10.27 13.66
CA ALA A 130 -10.99 10.79 13.78
C ALA A 130 -11.39 11.19 15.22
N SER A 131 -10.83 10.53 16.24
CA SER A 131 -11.06 10.85 17.66
C SER A 131 -10.49 12.20 18.10
N ASP A 132 -9.51 12.73 17.38
CA ASP A 132 -8.82 13.98 17.71
C ASP A 132 -9.42 15.19 16.99
N LEU A 133 -10.37 14.95 16.07
CA LEU A 133 -11.08 16.00 15.35
C LEU A 133 -12.28 16.50 16.18
N PRO A 134 -12.63 17.79 16.07
CA PRO A 134 -13.88 18.30 16.63
C PRO A 134 -15.07 17.49 16.09
N SER A 135 -16.05 17.20 16.95
CA SER A 135 -17.30 16.58 16.52
C SER A 135 -17.94 17.43 15.42
N LYS A 136 -18.27 16.78 14.30
CA LYS A 136 -19.02 17.40 13.21
C LYS A 136 -20.49 17.58 13.58
#